data_AF-A0A6N3J134-F1
#
_entry.id   AF-A0A6N3J134-F1
#
_cell.length_a   1.000
_cell.length_b   1.000
_cell.length_c   1.000
_cell.angle_alpha   90.00
_cell.angle_beta   90.00
_cell.angle_gamma   90.00
#
_symmetry.space_group_name_H-M   'P 1'
#
loop_
_entity.id
_entity.type
_entity.pdbx_description
1 polymer ?
#
loop_
_entity_poly.entity_id
_entity_poly.type
_entity_poly.pdbx_seq_one_letter_code
_entity_poly.pdbx_strand_id
1 'polypeptide(L)'
;MLGLCFGLAGTLWAQVPTDNFTLAWNHSIEKIRWEEDYNVTPQGLVLVEARVKGTGAGMEIPDDAYLKNGSWHYHPTLPILPTLRLGRIPEAGDYDICIESQCNAMSHWIGAPTKEEAMVELWSCGALL
;
A
#
# COMPACT_ATOMS: atom_id res chain seq x y z
N MET A 1 16.40 -1.80 -13.09
CA MET A 1 15.75 -2.20 -11.83
C MET A 1 14.82 -1.05 -11.44
N LEU A 2 13.58 -1.34 -11.07
CA LEU A 2 12.63 -0.31 -10.63
C LEU A 2 12.72 -0.12 -9.11
N GLY A 3 12.01 0.89 -8.62
CA GLY A 3 11.85 1.12 -7.20
C GLY A 3 10.49 1.75 -6.90
N LEU A 4 10.09 1.59 -5.64
CA LEU A 4 8.97 2.28 -5.04
C LEU A 4 9.48 3.57 -4.42
N CYS A 5 8.97 4.71 -4.88
CA CYS A 5 9.29 6.02 -4.33
C CYS A 5 8.18 6.51 -3.42
N PHE A 6 8.56 7.22 -2.35
CA PHE A 6 7.69 7.85 -1.38
C PHE A 6 7.88 9.36 -1.42
N GLY A 7 6.80 10.10 -1.25
CA GLY A 7 6.86 11.55 -1.28
C GLY A 7 5.52 12.23 -1.26
N LEU A 8 5.49 13.50 -1.65
CA LEU A 8 4.26 14.25 -1.84
C LEU A 8 4.49 15.40 -2.81
N ALA A 9 3.53 15.62 -3.72
CA ALA A 9 3.54 16.73 -4.66
C ALA A 9 4.86 16.83 -5.47
N GLY A 10 5.38 15.67 -5.89
CA GLY A 10 6.61 15.56 -6.68
C GLY A 10 7.92 15.65 -5.88
N THR A 11 7.88 15.90 -4.58
CA THR A 11 9.06 15.84 -3.72
C THR A 11 9.37 14.39 -3.37
N LEU A 12 10.58 13.92 -3.68
CA LEU A 12 11.06 12.60 -3.30
C LEU A 12 11.59 12.62 -1.86
N TRP A 13 11.08 11.74 -1.01
CA TRP A 13 11.55 11.58 0.37
C TRP A 13 12.39 10.31 0.56
N ALA A 14 11.96 9.21 -0.03
CA ALA A 14 12.67 7.94 0.05
C ALA A 14 12.42 7.07 -1.18
N GLN A 15 13.29 6.08 -1.38
CA GLN A 15 13.18 5.08 -2.44
C GLN A 15 13.53 3.70 -1.89
N VAL A 16 12.76 2.69 -2.31
CA VAL A 16 12.99 1.28 -2.00
C VAL A 16 13.11 0.49 -3.30
N PRO A 17 14.26 -0.11 -3.61
CA PRO A 17 14.41 -0.96 -4.79
C PRO A 17 13.55 -2.21 -4.67
N THR A 18 12.53 -2.33 -5.53
CA THR A 18 11.67 -3.52 -5.63
C THR A 18 10.81 -3.44 -6.89
N ASP A 19 10.47 -4.61 -7.43
CA ASP A 19 9.53 -4.74 -8.54
C ASP A 19 8.11 -5.13 -8.06
N ASN A 20 7.94 -5.47 -6.78
CA ASN A 20 6.64 -5.75 -6.15
C ASN A 20 6.67 -5.48 -4.64
N PHE A 21 5.51 -5.24 -4.04
CA PHE A 21 5.39 -5.10 -2.59
C PHE A 21 3.95 -5.39 -2.14
N THR A 22 3.81 -5.78 -0.87
CA THR A 22 2.52 -5.75 -0.19
C THR A 22 2.43 -4.48 0.64
N LEU A 23 1.39 -3.70 0.40
CA LEU A 23 0.95 -2.63 1.30
C LEU A 23 0.01 -3.24 2.34
N ALA A 24 0.27 -3.00 3.62
CA ALA A 24 -0.61 -3.50 4.66
C ALA A 24 -0.88 -2.46 5.74
N TRP A 25 -2.06 -2.52 6.33
CA TRP A 25 -2.45 -1.63 7.41
C TRP A 25 -3.54 -2.27 8.26
N ASN A 26 -3.74 -1.75 9.47
CA ASN A 26 -4.92 -2.10 10.25
C ASN A 26 -6.04 -1.11 9.91
N HIS A 27 -7.20 -1.63 9.52
CA HIS A 27 -8.37 -0.82 9.24
C HIS A 27 -8.71 0.04 10.48
N SER A 28 -8.83 1.35 10.31
CA SER A 28 -8.87 2.29 11.44
C SER A 28 -10.09 2.10 12.33
N ILE A 29 -11.19 1.57 11.79
CA ILE A 29 -12.43 1.29 12.52
C ILE A 29 -12.41 -0.14 13.06
N GLU A 30 -12.18 -1.12 12.19
CA GLU A 30 -12.31 -2.53 12.56
C GLU A 30 -11.10 -3.10 13.30
N LYS A 31 -9.95 -2.40 13.24
CA LYS A 31 -8.69 -2.79 13.87
C LYS A 31 -8.19 -4.16 13.43
N ILE A 32 -8.48 -4.53 12.18
CA ILE A 32 -8.04 -5.76 11.54
C ILE A 32 -7.12 -5.45 10.36
N ARG A 33 -6.16 -6.34 10.12
CA ARG A 33 -5.17 -6.18 9.06
C ARG A 33 -5.80 -6.40 7.68
N TRP A 34 -5.61 -5.43 6.79
CA TRP A 34 -5.90 -5.48 5.37
C TRP A 34 -4.59 -5.39 4.61
N GLU A 35 -4.57 -5.99 3.42
CA GLU A 35 -3.39 -6.04 2.58
C GLU A 35 -3.75 -5.88 1.10
N GLU A 36 -2.83 -5.28 0.35
CA GLU A 36 -2.90 -5.12 -1.08
C GLU A 36 -1.53 -5.43 -1.69
N ASP A 37 -1.51 -6.24 -2.74
CA ASP A 37 -0.29 -6.59 -3.46
C ASP A 37 -0.17 -5.77 -4.73
N TYR A 38 0.98 -5.13 -4.89
CA TYR A 38 1.28 -4.27 -6.02
C TYR A 38 2.49 -4.77 -6.80
N ASN A 39 2.37 -4.76 -8.13
CA ASN A 39 3.53 -4.80 -9.01
C ASN A 39 3.96 -3.38 -9.36
N VAL A 40 5.27 -3.12 -9.31
CA VAL A 40 5.90 -1.87 -9.74
C VAL A 40 6.29 -2.04 -11.20
N THR A 41 5.71 -1.23 -12.09
CA THR A 41 5.97 -1.27 -13.53
C THR A 41 6.45 0.08 -14.03
N PRO A 42 7.07 0.17 -15.23
CA PRO A 42 7.44 1.46 -15.80
C PRO A 42 6.25 2.42 -16.02
N GLN A 43 5.03 1.89 -16.12
CA GLN A 43 3.80 2.66 -16.33
C GLN A 43 3.14 3.11 -15.02
N GLY A 44 3.52 2.52 -13.88
CA GLY A 44 2.91 2.79 -12.58
C GLY A 44 2.74 1.53 -11.73
N LEU A 45 1.90 1.63 -10.70
CA LEU A 45 1.59 0.54 -9.79
C LEU A 45 0.36 -0.23 -10.28
N VAL A 46 0.46 -1.56 -10.28
CA VAL A 46 -0.64 -2.45 -10.65
C VAL A 46 -1.07 -3.22 -9.41
N LEU A 47 -2.27 -2.94 -8.91
CA LEU A 47 -2.88 -3.72 -7.83
C LEU A 47 -3.30 -5.09 -8.37
N VAL A 48 -2.68 -6.15 -7.89
CA VAL A 48 -2.92 -7.52 -8.38
C VAL A 48 -3.82 -8.35 -7.48
N GLU A 49 -3.76 -8.16 -6.17
CA GLU A 49 -4.63 -8.85 -5.21
C GLU A 49 -4.92 -7.94 -4.03
N ALA A 50 -6.13 -8.03 -3.48
CA ALA A 50 -6.50 -7.40 -2.22
C ALA A 50 -7.04 -8.45 -1.24
N ARG A 51 -6.69 -8.28 0.04
CA ARG A 51 -7.06 -9.18 1.14
C ARG A 51 -7.72 -8.39 2.25
N VAL A 52 -9.00 -8.66 2.46
CA VAL A 52 -9.83 -7.98 3.46
C VAL A 52 -10.52 -8.97 4.38
N LYS A 53 -10.87 -8.53 5.58
CA LYS A 53 -11.52 -9.37 6.59
C LYS A 53 -12.94 -8.87 6.87
N GLY A 54 -13.92 -9.40 6.14
CA GLY A 54 -15.35 -9.12 6.36
C GLY A 54 -15.89 -7.98 5.50
N THR A 55 -17.21 -7.73 5.62
CA THR A 55 -17.96 -6.66 4.93
C THR A 55 -17.94 -5.36 5.74
N GLY A 56 -16.78 -5.02 6.27
CA GLY A 56 -16.57 -3.95 7.23
C GLY A 56 -16.94 -2.56 6.74
N ALA A 57 -16.74 -1.56 7.61
CA ALA A 57 -17.05 -0.17 7.27
C ALA A 57 -16.32 0.26 5.98
N GLY A 58 -17.10 0.52 4.93
CA GLY A 58 -16.61 1.13 3.69
C GLY A 58 -16.24 0.18 2.56
N MET A 59 -16.42 -1.15 2.69
CA MET A 59 -16.13 -2.07 1.58
C MET A 59 -17.07 -3.28 1.56
N GLU A 60 -17.60 -3.56 0.37
CA GLU A 60 -18.33 -4.79 0.06
C GLU A 60 -17.34 -5.82 -0.48
N ILE A 61 -17.51 -7.10 -0.11
CA ILE A 61 -16.69 -8.18 -0.66
C ILE A 61 -17.19 -8.47 -2.08
N PRO A 62 -16.32 -8.43 -3.11
CA PRO A 62 -16.73 -8.75 -4.47
C PRO A 62 -17.27 -10.17 -4.63
N ASP A 63 -18.19 -10.37 -5.58
CA ASP A 63 -18.83 -11.68 -5.84
C ASP A 63 -17.82 -12.77 -6.26
N ASP A 64 -16.70 -12.38 -6.86
CA ASP A 64 -15.62 -13.26 -7.30
C ASP A 64 -14.53 -13.48 -6.22
N ALA A 65 -14.72 -12.91 -5.03
CA ALA A 65 -13.80 -13.12 -3.92
C ALA A 65 -13.89 -14.55 -3.37
N TYR A 66 -12.75 -15.06 -2.89
CA TYR A 66 -12.67 -16.37 -2.25
C TYR A 66 -12.07 -16.28 -0.86
N LEU A 67 -12.58 -17.08 0.08
CA LEU A 67 -12.11 -17.09 1.47
C LEU A 67 -10.89 -18.02 1.59
N LYS A 68 -9.76 -17.49 2.06
CA LYS A 68 -8.53 -18.26 2.33
C LYS A 68 -7.84 -17.72 3.57
N ASN A 69 -7.48 -18.63 4.49
CA ASN A 69 -6.80 -18.31 5.75
C ASN A 69 -7.48 -17.21 6.58
N GLY A 70 -8.82 -17.13 6.53
CA GLY A 70 -9.61 -16.16 7.29
C GLY A 70 -9.62 -14.74 6.74
N SER A 71 -9.19 -14.51 5.48
CA SER A 71 -9.42 -13.29 4.72
C SER A 71 -10.06 -13.60 3.38
N TRP A 72 -10.83 -12.65 2.86
CA TRP A 72 -11.37 -12.67 1.49
C TRP A 72 -10.31 -12.12 0.54
N HIS A 73 -10.03 -12.86 -0.51
CA HIS A 73 -9.04 -12.53 -1.54
C HIS A 73 -9.79 -12.26 -2.83
N TYR A 74 -9.44 -11.20 -3.53
CA TYR A 74 -10.03 -10.85 -4.82
C TYR A 74 -9.02 -10.07 -5.67
N HIS A 75 -9.30 -9.97 -6.97
CA HIS A 75 -8.45 -9.26 -7.94
C HIS A 75 -9.14 -7.96 -8.35
N PRO A 76 -8.71 -6.79 -7.82
CA PRO A 76 -9.34 -5.53 -8.15
C PRO A 76 -9.20 -5.20 -9.65
N THR A 77 -10.30 -4.82 -10.30
CA THR A 77 -10.26 -4.34 -11.69
C THR A 77 -9.99 -2.84 -11.72
N LEU A 78 -8.77 -2.44 -11.34
CA LEU A 78 -8.32 -1.04 -11.38
C LEU A 78 -7.38 -0.79 -12.57
N PRO A 79 -7.37 0.43 -13.12
CA PRO A 79 -6.33 0.82 -14.06
C PRO A 79 -4.96 0.86 -13.37
N ILE A 80 -3.89 0.86 -14.18
CA ILE A 80 -2.54 1.14 -13.68
C ILE A 80 -2.55 2.50 -12.98
N LEU A 81 -2.06 2.55 -11.74
CA LEU A 81 -2.02 3.75 -10.92
C LEU A 81 -0.68 4.47 -11.14
N PRO A 82 -0.64 5.67 -11.76
CA PRO A 82 0.60 6.43 -11.85
C PRO A 82 1.12 6.84 -10.46
N THR A 83 0.19 7.05 -9.52
CA THR A 83 0.48 7.40 -8.13
C THR A 83 -0.62 6.83 -7.23
N LEU A 84 -0.22 6.18 -6.15
CA LEU A 84 -1.10 5.75 -5.07
C LEU A 84 -1.04 6.79 -3.94
N ARG A 85 -2.20 7.34 -3.56
CA ARG A 85 -2.33 8.35 -2.50
C ARG A 85 -2.87 7.71 -1.24
N LEU A 86 -2.15 7.85 -0.13
CA LEU A 86 -2.51 7.28 1.15
C LEU A 86 -2.66 8.38 2.20
N GLY A 87 -3.79 8.37 2.90
CA GLY A 87 -3.95 9.16 4.12
C GLY A 87 -3.13 8.54 5.25
N ARG A 88 -2.29 9.34 5.90
CA ARG A 88 -1.33 8.88 6.91
C ARG A 88 -1.27 9.85 8.08
N ILE A 89 -2.19 9.67 9.04
CA ILE A 89 -2.27 10.46 10.28
C ILE A 89 -2.04 9.56 11.51
N PRO A 90 -1.53 10.08 12.64
CA PRO A 90 -1.22 9.29 13.83
C PRO A 90 -2.39 8.43 14.32
N GLU A 91 -3.63 8.94 14.27
CA GLU A 91 -4.83 8.26 14.75
C GLU A 91 -5.21 7.03 13.92
N ALA A 92 -4.84 7.01 12.64
CA ALA A 92 -5.08 5.89 11.73
C ALA A 92 -3.99 4.80 11.83
N GLY A 93 -2.84 5.13 12.44
CA GLY A 93 -1.66 4.28 12.46
C GLY A 93 -0.74 4.51 11.27
N ASP A 94 0.11 3.53 11.00
CA ASP A 94 1.04 3.54 9.87
C ASP A 94 0.74 2.38 8.91
N TYR A 95 1.33 2.45 7.72
CA TYR A 95 1.35 1.36 6.76
C TYR A 95 2.63 0.53 6.92
N ASP A 96 2.55 -0.77 6.68
CA ASP A 96 3.71 -1.62 6.45
C ASP A 96 3.94 -1.76 4.95
N ILE A 97 5.21 -1.74 4.56
CA ILE A 97 5.67 -2.17 3.23
C ILE A 97 6.39 -3.50 3.41
N CYS A 98 5.83 -4.56 2.85
CA CYS A 98 6.43 -5.89 2.86
C CYS A 98 7.01 -6.20 1.48
N ILE A 99 8.28 -6.57 1.46
CA ILE A 99 8.98 -7.04 0.26
C ILE A 99 9.51 -8.43 0.58
N GLU A 100 9.13 -9.40 -0.26
CA GLU A 100 9.31 -10.82 0.00
C GLU A 100 8.72 -11.24 1.35
N SER A 101 9.55 -11.47 2.36
CA SER A 101 9.14 -11.87 3.72
C SER A 101 9.51 -10.85 4.80
N GLN A 102 10.00 -9.66 4.40
CA GLN A 102 10.41 -8.61 5.32
C GLN A 102 9.43 -7.45 5.25
N CYS A 103 8.77 -7.18 6.37
CA CYS A 103 7.87 -6.04 6.53
C CYS A 103 8.54 -4.98 7.38
N ASN A 104 8.54 -3.73 6.91
CA ASN A 104 8.91 -2.57 7.71
C ASN A 104 7.77 -1.56 7.67
N ALA A 105 7.52 -0.92 8.81
CA ALA A 105 6.64 0.24 8.85
C ALA A 105 7.17 1.31 7.91
N MET A 106 6.27 2.03 7.23
CA MET A 106 6.63 3.10 6.29
C MET A 106 7.47 4.19 6.99
N SER A 107 7.27 4.38 8.29
CA SER A 107 8.08 5.24 9.15
C SER A 107 9.57 4.89 9.20
N HIS A 108 9.96 3.68 8.84
CA HIS A 108 11.37 3.32 8.66
C HIS A 108 12.08 4.23 7.63
N TRP A 109 11.38 4.63 6.57
CA TRP A 109 11.95 5.46 5.50
C TRP A 109 11.61 6.94 5.62
N ILE A 110 10.39 7.28 6.03
CA ILE A 110 9.88 8.67 5.99
C ILE A 110 9.48 9.22 7.36
N GLY A 111 9.86 8.55 8.45
CA GLY A 111 9.53 8.97 9.82
C GLY A 111 8.07 8.71 10.22
N ALA A 112 7.75 8.92 11.50
CA ALA A 112 6.41 8.65 12.04
C ALA A 112 5.32 9.51 11.38
N PRO A 113 4.07 9.03 11.25
CA PRO A 113 2.95 9.87 10.82
C PRO A 113 2.81 11.14 11.66
N THR A 114 2.48 12.26 11.02
CA THR A 114 2.22 13.55 11.69
C THR A 114 0.90 14.14 11.21
N LYS A 115 0.39 15.18 11.88
CA LYS A 115 -0.85 15.85 11.43
C LYS A 115 -0.58 16.85 10.32
N GLU A 116 0.64 17.36 10.27
CA GLU A 116 1.13 18.32 9.29
C GLU A 116 1.33 17.65 7.93
N GLU A 117 1.77 16.38 7.92
CA GLU A 117 1.99 15.57 6.71
C GLU A 117 0.98 14.41 6.66
N ALA A 118 -0.31 14.75 6.57
CA ALA A 118 -1.42 13.80 6.62
C ALA A 118 -1.58 12.91 5.37
N MET A 119 -0.69 13.05 4.38
CA MET A 119 -0.76 12.36 3.08
C MET A 119 0.63 11.94 2.62
N VAL A 120 0.69 10.79 1.95
CA VAL A 120 1.87 10.32 1.23
C VAL A 120 1.45 9.75 -0.13
N GLU A 121 2.28 10.00 -1.13
CA GLU A 121 2.19 9.47 -2.47
C GLU A 121 3.25 8.38 -2.68
N LEU A 122 2.84 7.28 -3.30
CA LEU A 122 3.70 6.18 -3.73
C LEU A 122 3.66 6.10 -5.25
N TRP A 123 4.81 5.98 -5.90
CA TRP A 123 4.89 5.84 -7.36
C TRP A 123 6.09 4.99 -7.79
N SER A 124 6.01 4.47 -9.02
CA SER A 124 7.12 3.77 -9.66
C SER A 124 8.20 4.75 -10.12
N CYS A 125 9.45 4.43 -9.82
CA CYS A 125 10.60 5.23 -10.22
C CYS A 125 11.78 4.34 -10.62
N GLY A 126 12.75 4.88 -11.38
CA GLY A 126 13.98 4.15 -11.69
C GLY A 126 14.84 4.02 -10.43
N ALA A 127 15.33 2.82 -10.11
CA ALA A 127 16.22 2.62 -8.97
C ALA A 127 17.48 3.50 -9.13
N LEU A 128 17.78 4.33 -8.13
CA LEU A 128 19.09 4.98 -8.04
C LEU A 128 20.12 3.86 -7.77
N LEU A 129 21.13 3.77 -8.65
CA LEU A 129 22.27 2.86 -8.52
C LEU A 129 23.23 3.31 -7.43
#